data_AF-A0A529MHN0-F1
#
_entry.id   AF-A0A529MHN0-F1
#
_cell.length_a   1.000
_cell.length_b   1.000
_cell.length_c   1.000
_cell.angle_alpha   90.00
_cell.angle_beta   90.00
_cell.angle_gamma   90.00
#
_symmetry.space_group_name_H-M   'P 1'
#
loop_
_entity.id
_entity.type
_entity.pdbx_description
1 polymer ?
#
loop_
_entity_poly.entity_id
_entity_poly.type
_entity_poly.pdbx_seq_one_letter_code
_entity_poly.pdbx_strand_id
1 'polypeptide(L)'
;IFDRVCMANGIEHRLTKPYHPWTNGQAERMNRTIKDATVKIYHYDDLESVKTHVLTFVTAYNFAKHLKALRWKTPYQVICDAWTNDPSIFKINPHHLSAGPHT
;
A
#
# COMPACT_ATOMS: atom_id res chain seq x y z
N ILE A 1 -17.09 -16.84 -1.25
CA ILE A 1 -16.07 -17.17 -2.28
C ILE A 1 -14.68 -16.80 -1.76
N PHE A 2 -14.46 -15.53 -1.41
CA PHE A 2 -13.19 -14.99 -0.90
C PHE A 2 -12.46 -15.91 0.09
N ASP A 3 -13.15 -16.41 1.12
CA ASP A 3 -12.56 -17.26 2.17
C ASP A 3 -11.94 -18.56 1.63
N ARG A 4 -12.53 -19.14 0.57
CA ARG A 4 -11.96 -20.32 -0.11
C ARG A 4 -10.67 -19.98 -0.84
N VAL A 5 -10.57 -18.78 -1.40
CA VAL A 5 -9.35 -18.27 -2.05
C VAL A 5 -8.28 -17.97 -0.99
N CYS A 6 -8.66 -17.39 0.14
CA CYS A 6 -7.75 -17.17 1.28
C CYS A 6 -7.17 -18.50 1.79
N MET A 7 -8.02 -19.49 2.08
CA MET A 7 -7.58 -20.84 2.50
C MET A 7 -6.67 -21.50 1.47
N ALA A 8 -7.03 -21.47 0.19
CA ALA A 8 -6.21 -22.04 -0.89
C ALA A 8 -4.84 -21.37 -1.07
N ASN A 9 -4.65 -20.16 -0.53
CA ASN A 9 -3.39 -19.42 -0.54
C ASN A 9 -2.67 -19.44 0.82
N GLY A 10 -3.17 -20.16 1.83
CA GLY A 10 -2.63 -20.13 3.19
C GLY A 10 -2.73 -18.76 3.87
N ILE A 11 -3.77 -17.99 3.56
CA ILE A 11 -4.03 -16.66 4.12
C ILE A 11 -5.13 -16.79 5.19
N GLU A 12 -4.81 -16.41 6.42
CA GLU A 12 -5.80 -16.32 7.50
C GLU A 12 -6.69 -15.07 7.29
N HIS A 13 -7.98 -15.28 7.04
CA HIS A 13 -8.93 -14.17 6.90
C HIS A 13 -9.43 -13.69 8.27
N ARG A 14 -8.92 -12.54 8.73
CA ARG A 14 -9.34 -11.89 9.98
C ARG A 14 -10.33 -10.75 9.71
N LEU A 15 -11.54 -10.85 10.26
CA LEU A 15 -12.54 -9.79 10.24
C LEU A 15 -12.38 -8.83 11.43
N THR A 16 -12.77 -7.57 11.25
CA THR A 16 -12.88 -6.62 12.36
C THR A 16 -14.07 -6.95 13.25
N LYS A 17 -13.98 -6.67 14.56
CA LYS A 17 -15.14 -6.78 15.44
C LYS A 17 -16.15 -5.67 15.10
N PRO A 18 -17.46 -5.96 15.04
CA PRO A 18 -18.49 -4.92 14.98
C PRO A 18 -18.25 -3.84 16.05
N TYR A 19 -18.50 -2.59 15.68
CA TYR A 19 -18.34 -1.40 16.52
C TYR A 19 -16.91 -1.06 16.99
N HIS A 20 -15.84 -1.73 16.53
CA HIS A 20 -14.46 -1.20 16.63
C HIS A 20 -13.93 -0.73 15.25
N PRO A 21 -13.96 0.60 14.96
CA PRO A 21 -13.22 1.16 13.82
C PRO A 21 -11.70 1.17 14.08
N TRP A 22 -11.27 1.01 15.34
CA TRP A 22 -9.87 1.03 15.78
C TRP A 22 -8.95 0.15 14.93
N THR A 23 -9.42 -1.02 14.51
CA THR A 23 -8.67 -2.00 13.72
C THR A 23 -8.52 -1.65 12.23
N ASN A 24 -9.38 -0.77 11.68
CA ASN A 24 -9.36 -0.39 10.26
C ASN A 24 -8.67 0.97 10.00
N GLY A 25 -8.35 1.71 11.08
CA GLY A 25 -7.91 3.11 11.01
C GLY A 25 -6.67 3.40 10.16
N GLN A 26 -5.80 2.41 9.90
CA GLN A 26 -4.65 2.57 9.00
C GLN A 26 -5.08 2.58 7.52
N ALA A 27 -5.96 1.65 7.11
CA ALA A 27 -6.52 1.63 5.76
C ALA A 27 -7.38 2.88 5.50
N GLU A 28 -8.18 3.30 6.49
CA GLU A 28 -8.96 4.54 6.41
C GLU A 28 -8.08 5.81 6.36
N ARG A 29 -6.94 5.82 7.06
CA ARG A 29 -5.96 6.90 6.97
C ARG A 29 -5.33 6.94 5.57
N MET A 30 -4.92 5.81 5.01
CA MET A 30 -4.35 5.73 3.66
C MET A 30 -5.37 6.15 2.59
N ASN A 31 -6.60 5.63 2.65
CA ASN A 31 -7.70 6.00 1.74
C ASN A 31 -8.00 7.50 1.78
N ARG A 32 -7.95 8.12 2.98
CA ARG A 32 -8.07 9.57 3.13
C ARG A 32 -6.87 10.31 2.53
N THR A 33 -5.63 9.90 2.82
CA THR A 33 -4.42 10.49 2.23
C THR A 33 -4.41 10.43 0.69
N ILE A 34 -4.86 9.33 0.08
CA ILE A 34 -5.02 9.25 -1.38
C ILE A 34 -6.08 10.24 -1.85
N LYS A 35 -7.29 10.24 -1.25
CA LYS A 35 -8.39 11.15 -1.66
C LYS A 35 -8.01 12.63 -1.51
N ASP A 36 -7.36 12.98 -0.42
CA ASP A 36 -6.91 14.35 -0.12
C ASP A 36 -5.86 14.85 -1.11
N ALA A 37 -5.09 13.95 -1.73
CA ALA A 37 -4.08 14.27 -2.76
C ALA A 37 -4.58 14.11 -4.22
N THR A 38 -5.77 13.55 -4.44
CA THR A 38 -6.31 13.22 -5.78
C THR A 38 -7.72 13.77 -5.97
N VAL A 39 -8.75 12.96 -5.73
CA VAL A 39 -10.18 13.25 -6.05
C VAL A 39 -10.84 14.37 -5.25
N LYS A 40 -10.11 15.07 -4.37
CA LYS A 40 -10.55 16.34 -3.75
C LYS A 40 -9.94 17.60 -4.36
N ILE A 41 -8.86 17.47 -5.13
CA ILE A 41 -8.11 18.60 -5.71
C ILE A 41 -8.31 18.64 -7.24
N TYR A 42 -8.42 17.47 -7.88
CA TYR A 42 -8.48 17.34 -9.33
C TYR A 42 -9.89 16.92 -9.80
N HIS A 43 -10.34 17.54 -10.89
CA HIS A 43 -11.42 16.99 -11.71
C HIS A 43 -10.85 15.91 -12.65
N TYR A 44 -11.71 14.99 -13.11
CA TYR A 44 -11.36 13.93 -14.04
C TYR A 44 -12.55 13.68 -14.96
N ASP A 45 -12.30 13.66 -16.27
CA ASP A 45 -13.33 13.44 -17.28
C ASP A 45 -13.76 11.96 -17.37
N ASP A 46 -12.89 11.03 -16.95
CA ASP A 46 -13.10 9.59 -17.03
C ASP A 46 -12.45 8.79 -15.87
N LEU A 47 -12.80 7.50 -15.77
CA LEU A 47 -12.35 6.60 -14.70
C LEU A 47 -10.90 6.12 -14.84
N GLU A 48 -10.37 5.97 -16.06
CA GLU A 48 -8.98 5.58 -16.29
C GLU A 48 -8.03 6.74 -15.94
N SER A 49 -8.42 7.99 -16.15
CA SER A 49 -7.71 9.17 -15.64
C SER A 49 -7.63 9.17 -14.10
N VAL A 50 -8.72 8.83 -13.39
CA VAL A 50 -8.71 8.66 -11.92
C VAL A 50 -7.76 7.53 -11.52
N LYS A 51 -7.90 6.34 -12.11
CA LYS A 51 -7.05 5.17 -11.83
C LYS A 51 -5.57 5.46 -12.04
N THR A 52 -5.22 6.12 -13.15
CA THR A 52 -3.85 6.47 -13.52
C THR A 52 -3.24 7.40 -12.48
N HIS A 53 -3.94 8.48 -12.08
CA HIS A 53 -3.42 9.39 -11.06
C HIS A 53 -3.31 8.71 -9.69
N VAL A 54 -4.28 7.88 -9.28
CA VAL A 54 -4.19 7.10 -8.03
C VAL A 54 -3.00 6.14 -8.05
N LEU A 55 -2.74 5.45 -9.17
CA LEU A 55 -1.59 4.55 -9.33
C LEU A 55 -0.26 5.30 -9.28
N THR A 56 -0.15 6.45 -9.97
CA THR A 56 1.02 7.34 -9.91
C THR A 56 1.27 7.83 -8.48
N PHE A 57 0.23 8.24 -7.76
CA PHE A 57 0.34 8.67 -6.36
C PHE A 57 0.83 7.54 -5.45
N VAL A 58 0.25 6.33 -5.56
CA VAL A 58 0.66 5.16 -4.76
C VAL A 58 2.10 4.74 -5.09
N THR A 59 2.50 4.80 -6.36
CA THR A 59 3.88 4.53 -6.80
C THR A 59 4.85 5.54 -6.18
N ALA A 60 4.60 6.85 -6.34
CA ALA A 60 5.43 7.89 -5.74
C ALA A 60 5.47 7.80 -4.20
N TYR A 61 4.35 7.47 -3.56
CA TYR A 61 4.27 7.27 -2.11
C TYR A 61 5.14 6.09 -1.64
N ASN A 62 5.13 4.96 -2.36
CA ASN A 62 5.86 3.75 -1.96
C ASN A 62 7.36 3.83 -2.26
N PHE A 63 7.75 4.40 -3.41
CA PHE A 63 9.12 4.32 -3.92
C PHE A 63 9.94 5.59 -3.75
N ALA A 64 9.34 6.78 -3.85
CA ALA A 64 10.06 8.07 -3.83
C ALA A 64 9.87 8.87 -2.53
N LYS A 65 8.71 8.73 -1.86
CA LYS A 65 8.35 9.55 -0.70
C LYS A 65 8.96 9.01 0.60
N HIS A 66 10.03 9.65 1.05
CA HIS A 66 10.62 9.42 2.36
C HIS A 66 9.69 9.95 3.47
N LEU A 67 9.38 9.12 4.47
CA LEU A 67 8.40 9.42 5.51
C LEU A 67 9.07 9.58 6.89
N LYS A 68 8.84 10.72 7.56
CA LYS A 68 9.36 10.98 8.92
C LYS A 68 9.00 9.88 9.93
N ALA A 69 7.80 9.30 9.82
CA ALA A 69 7.36 8.18 10.66
C ALA A 69 8.16 6.88 10.43
N LEU A 70 8.73 6.70 9.23
CA LEU A 70 9.60 5.59 8.86
C LEU A 70 11.09 5.96 9.01
N ARG A 71 11.43 6.86 9.94
CA ARG A 71 12.80 7.38 10.15
C ARG A 71 13.43 7.97 8.87
N TRP A 72 12.61 8.64 8.06
CA TRP A 72 12.97 9.18 6.74
C TRP A 72 13.34 8.12 5.68
N LYS A 73 12.85 6.88 5.80
CA LYS A 73 12.84 5.89 4.71
C LYS A 73 11.55 5.95 3.89
N THR A 74 11.59 5.42 2.67
CA THR A 74 10.38 5.14 1.86
C THR A 74 9.71 3.85 2.34
N PRO A 75 8.40 3.65 2.09
CA PRO A 75 7.74 2.37 2.39
C PRO A 75 8.43 1.16 1.76
N TYR A 76 8.90 1.27 0.51
CA TYR A 76 9.66 0.21 -0.16
C TYR A 76 10.96 -0.14 0.57
N GLN A 77 11.75 0.86 0.98
CA GLN A 77 12.99 0.63 1.74
C GLN A 77 12.71 -0.11 3.05
N VAL A 78 11.62 0.20 3.77
CA VAL A 78 11.24 -0.50 5.01
C VAL A 78 10.81 -1.95 4.76
N ILE A 79 10.19 -2.25 3.61
CA ILE A 79 9.88 -3.64 3.23
C ILE A 79 11.17 -4.42 2.89
N CYS A 80 12.13 -3.81 2.19
CA CYS A 80 13.43 -4.43 1.93
C CYS A 80 14.27 -4.61 3.22
N ASP A 81 14.24 -3.63 4.15
CA ASP A 81 14.82 -3.79 5.49
C ASP A 81 14.19 -5.00 6.20
N ALA A 82 12.86 -5.08 6.24
CA ALA A 82 12.13 -6.13 6.94
C ALA A 82 12.45 -7.52 6.35
N TRP A 83 12.48 -7.66 5.03
CA TRP A 83 12.89 -8.89 4.34
C TRP A 83 14.36 -9.25 4.63
N THR A 84 15.25 -8.27 4.74
CA THR A 84 16.66 -8.52 5.05
C THR A 84 16.86 -9.00 6.50
N ASN A 85 16.00 -8.59 7.43
CA ASN A 85 16.02 -9.04 8.83
C ASN A 85 15.35 -10.41 9.02
N ASP A 86 14.23 -10.67 8.34
CA ASP A 86 13.54 -11.97 8.32
C ASP A 86 12.93 -12.25 6.93
N PRO A 87 13.61 -13.02 6.08
CA PRO A 87 13.07 -13.43 4.79
C PRO A 87 11.87 -14.40 4.90
N SER A 88 11.71 -15.10 6.02
CA SER A 88 10.79 -16.25 6.15
C SER A 88 9.31 -15.86 6.21
N ILE A 89 9.01 -14.65 6.68
CA ILE A 89 7.66 -14.07 6.70
C ILE A 89 7.20 -13.54 5.33
N PHE A 90 8.04 -13.60 4.30
CA PHE A 90 7.74 -13.12 2.95
C PHE A 90 7.61 -14.26 1.92
N LYS A 91 6.61 -14.17 1.04
CA LYS A 91 6.44 -15.10 -0.09
C LYS A 91 7.31 -14.77 -1.31
N ILE A 92 7.86 -13.57 -1.38
CA ILE A 92 8.66 -13.04 -2.51
C ILE A 92 9.78 -12.14 -1.96
N ASN A 93 10.94 -12.11 -2.63
CA ASN A 93 12.02 -11.17 -2.32
C ASN A 93 11.70 -9.79 -2.90
N PRO A 94 11.41 -8.75 -2.08
CA PRO A 94 10.89 -7.47 -2.55
C PRO A 94 11.85 -6.71 -3.46
N HIS A 95 13.15 -7.04 -3.48
CA HIS A 95 14.13 -6.37 -4.34
C HIS A 95 13.84 -6.46 -5.85
N HIS A 96 13.00 -7.41 -6.28
CA HIS A 96 12.51 -7.49 -7.67
C HIS A 96 11.35 -6.51 -7.99
N LEU A 97 10.78 -5.83 -6.97
CA LEU A 97 9.76 -4.80 -7.12
C LEU A 97 10.37 -3.39 -7.20
N SER A 98 11.67 -3.27 -7.47
CA SER A 98 12.29 -1.97 -7.70
C SER A 98 11.58 -1.24 -8.83
N ALA A 99 11.12 -0.03 -8.56
CA ALA A 99 10.79 0.90 -9.63
C ALA A 99 12.06 1.07 -10.49
N GLY A 100 11.93 0.82 -11.80
CA GLY A 100 12.99 1.14 -12.76
C GLY A 100 13.37 2.63 -12.68
N PRO A 101 14.56 3.02 -13.18
CA PRO A 101 15.03 4.39 -13.06
C PRO A 101 13.98 5.38 -13.56
N HIS A 102 13.56 6.28 -12.67
CA HIS A 102 12.61 7.35 -12.98
C HIS A 102 13.29 8.41 -13.86
N THR A 103 13.34 8.14 -15.16
CA THR A 103 13.67 9.09 -16.25
C THR A 103 12.41 9.76 -16.77
#